data_AF-A0AAE0R794-F1
#
_entry.id   AF-A0AAE0R794-F1
#
_cell.length_a   1.000
_cell.length_b   1.000
_cell.length_c   1.000
_cell.angle_alpha   90.00
_cell.angle_beta   90.00
_cell.angle_gamma   90.00
#
_symmetry.space_group_name_H-M   'P 1'
#
loop_
_entity.id
_entity.type
_entity.pdbx_description
1 polymer ?
#
loop_
_entity_poly.entity_id
_entity_poly.type
_entity_poly.pdbx_seq_one_letter_code
_entity_poly.pdbx_strand_id
1 'polypeptide(L)'
;MGDIYQILVVGFKGERKTVDVATSENDFNKTTVSVFKEKLMTKFPELKGAEFRMMFTDVKLEDTDTFSMRKIQNKSTIFLIVRMPGGGNHNS
;
A
#
# COMPACT_ATOMS: atom_id res chain seq x y z
N MET A 1 -13.19 5.65 -21.69
CA MET A 1 -11.86 5.62 -21.05
C MET A 1 -12.12 5.76 -19.56
N GLY A 2 -12.06 4.66 -18.81
CA GLY A 2 -12.35 4.68 -17.38
C GLY A 2 -11.10 5.05 -16.60
N ASP A 3 -11.16 6.11 -15.80
CA ASP A 3 -10.07 6.49 -14.91
C ASP A 3 -9.89 5.40 -13.84
N ILE A 4 -8.83 4.60 -13.99
CA ILE A 4 -8.43 3.63 -12.97
C ILE A 4 -7.68 4.39 -11.88
N TYR A 5 -8.16 4.25 -10.65
CA TYR A 5 -7.54 4.78 -9.46
C TYR A 5 -6.35 3.91 -9.08
N GLN A 6 -5.17 4.40 -9.42
CA GLN A 6 -3.90 3.75 -9.15
C GLN A 6 -3.17 4.50 -8.03
N ILE A 7 -2.51 3.75 -7.17
CA ILE A 7 -1.66 4.28 -6.11
C ILE A 7 -0.23 3.82 -6.35
N LEU A 8 0.71 4.75 -6.22
CA LEU A 8 2.13 4.44 -6.30
C LEU A 8 2.61 3.97 -4.94
N VAL A 9 3.14 2.76 -4.86
CA VAL A 9 3.76 2.24 -3.63
C VAL A 9 5.25 2.17 -3.82
N VAL A 10 5.98 2.84 -2.94
CA VAL A 10 7.44 2.82 -2.88
C VAL A 10 7.85 1.78 -1.86
N GLY A 11 8.44 0.69 -2.33
CA GLY A 11 8.99 -0.37 -1.50
C GLY A 11 10.27 0.05 -0.77
N PHE A 12 10.64 -0.73 0.24
CA PHE A 12 11.86 -0.53 1.03
C PHE A 12 13.15 -0.71 0.23
N LYS A 13 13.08 -1.37 -0.94
CA LYS A 13 14.20 -1.52 -1.90
C LYS A 13 14.34 -0.33 -2.85
N GLY A 14 13.50 0.70 -2.71
CA GLY A 14 13.44 1.86 -3.62
C GLY A 14 12.66 1.59 -4.92
N GLU A 15 12.08 0.40 -5.07
CA GLU A 15 11.22 0.07 -6.21
C GLU A 15 9.85 0.73 -6.09
N ARG A 16 9.35 1.29 -7.19
CA ARG A 16 8.05 1.95 -7.26
C ARG A 16 7.09 1.08 -8.05
N LYS A 17 5.98 0.67 -7.44
CA LYS A 17 4.98 -0.21 -8.06
C LYS A 17 3.62 0.46 -8.02
N THR A 18 2.94 0.48 -9.16
CA THR A 18 1.55 0.96 -9.25
C THR A 18 0.61 -0.15 -8.85
N VAL A 19 -0.32 0.15 -7.94
CA VAL A 19 -1.35 -0.78 -7.49
C VAL A 19 -2.71 -0.23 -7.90
N ASP A 20 -3.42 -1.02 -8.71
CA ASP A 20 -4.79 -0.75 -9.12
C ASP A 20 -5.75 -1.00 -7.96
N VAL A 21 -6.32 0.09 -7.44
CA VAL A 21 -7.25 0.02 -6.30
C VAL A 21 -8.65 -0.23 -6.82
N ALA A 22 -9.16 0.67 -7.66
CA ALA A 22 -10.53 0.67 -8.16
C ALA A 22 -10.65 1.44 -9.49
N THR A 23 -11.80 1.32 -10.15
CA THR A 23 -12.14 2.05 -11.39
C THR A 23 -13.24 3.11 -11.17
N SER A 24 -13.59 3.38 -9.91
CA SER A 24 -14.63 4.34 -9.54
C SER A 24 -14.29 5.03 -8.24
N GLU A 25 -14.61 6.32 -8.15
CA GLU A 25 -14.35 7.16 -6.98
C GLU A 25 -15.04 6.60 -5.73
N ASN A 26 -16.28 6.13 -5.84
CA ASN A 26 -17.03 5.56 -4.72
C ASN A 26 -16.35 4.30 -4.15
N ASP A 27 -15.89 3.40 -5.02
CA ASP A 27 -15.23 2.16 -4.61
C ASP A 27 -13.84 2.46 -4.02
N PHE A 28 -13.14 3.44 -4.60
CA PHE A 28 -11.89 3.96 -4.09
C PHE A 28 -12.03 4.62 -2.71
N ASN A 29 -13.01 5.50 -2.51
CA ASN A 29 -13.28 6.16 -1.24
C ASN A 29 -13.77 5.19 -0.15
N LYS A 30 -14.52 4.16 -0.54
CA LYS A 30 -14.97 3.07 0.35
C LYS A 30 -13.84 2.10 0.70
N THR A 31 -12.79 2.03 -0.13
CA THR A 31 -11.65 1.17 0.16
C THR A 31 -10.99 1.62 1.46
N THR A 32 -10.77 0.67 2.36
CA THR A 32 -10.04 0.89 3.61
C THR A 32 -8.57 0.57 3.42
N VAL A 33 -7.72 1.13 4.30
CA VAL A 33 -6.30 0.79 4.34
C VAL A 33 -6.10 -0.70 4.55
N SER A 34 -6.98 -1.37 5.32
CA SER A 34 -6.95 -2.84 5.50
C SER A 34 -7.09 -3.61 4.17
N VAL A 35 -8.07 -3.26 3.33
CA VAL A 35 -8.25 -3.90 2.00
C VAL A 35 -7.06 -3.62 1.09
N PHE A 36 -6.54 -2.39 1.12
CA PHE A 36 -5.35 -2.04 0.35
C PHE A 36 -4.09 -2.77 0.84
N LYS A 37 -3.96 -2.99 2.15
CA LYS A 37 -2.90 -3.79 2.77
C LYS A 37 -2.91 -5.21 2.28
N GLU A 38 -4.08 -5.82 2.18
CA GLU A 38 -4.22 -7.17 1.65
C GLU A 38 -3.82 -7.28 0.17
N LYS A 39 -4.24 -6.30 -0.65
CA LYS A 39 -3.78 -6.16 -2.05
C LYS A 39 -2.27 -6.00 -2.13
N LEU A 40 -1.67 -5.21 -1.24
CA LEU A 40 -0.23 -5.04 -1.17
C LEU A 40 0.49 -6.32 -0.79
N MET A 41 0.02 -7.08 0.21
CA MET A 41 0.63 -8.36 0.59
C MET A 41 0.55 -9.41 -0.52
N THR A 42 -0.46 -9.30 -1.40
CA THR A 42 -0.56 -10.11 -2.61
C THR A 42 0.44 -9.67 -3.69
N LYS A 43 0.69 -8.36 -3.83
CA LYS A 43 1.59 -7.80 -4.85
C LYS A 43 3.07 -7.75 -4.44
N PHE A 44 3.31 -7.72 -3.15
CA PHE A 44 4.61 -7.71 -2.50
C PHE A 44 4.69 -8.93 -1.57
N PRO A 45 5.16 -10.09 -2.08
CA PRO A 45 5.33 -11.28 -1.25
C PRO A 45 6.31 -11.05 -0.10
N GLU A 46 7.24 -10.09 -0.21
CA GLU A 46 8.15 -9.68 0.88
C GLU A 46 7.41 -9.11 2.11
N LEU A 47 6.14 -8.72 1.98
CA LEU A 47 5.30 -8.34 3.12
C LEU A 47 4.68 -9.53 3.85
N LYS A 48 4.61 -10.70 3.22
CA LYS A 48 4.08 -11.92 3.86
C LYS A 48 5.11 -12.44 4.86
N GLY A 49 4.94 -12.07 6.12
CA GLY A 49 5.82 -12.47 7.23
C GLY A 49 6.75 -11.37 7.72
N ALA A 50 6.70 -10.18 7.12
CA ALA A 50 7.39 -9.01 7.62
C ALA A 50 6.39 -8.03 8.26
N GLU A 51 6.78 -7.42 9.38
CA GLU A 51 6.03 -6.30 9.94
C GLU A 51 6.33 -5.05 9.10
N PHE A 52 5.28 -4.43 8.56
CA PHE A 52 5.43 -3.25 7.72
C PHE A 52 4.46 -2.16 8.12
N ARG A 53 4.88 -0.92 7.89
CA ARG A 53 4.11 0.30 8.13
C ARG A 53 3.95 1.05 6.84
N MET A 54 2.72 1.46 6.56
CA MET A 54 2.44 2.36 5.44
C MET A 54 2.46 3.80 5.93
N MET A 55 3.15 4.66 5.18
CA MET A 55 3.16 6.09 5.42
C MET A 55 2.76 6.83 4.15
N PHE A 56 1.87 7.80 4.30
CA PHE A 56 1.41 8.67 3.23
C PHE A 56 1.65 10.12 3.63
N THR A 57 2.41 10.87 2.82
CA THR A 57 2.67 12.32 3.01
C THR A 57 2.98 12.75 4.46
N ASP A 58 3.79 11.96 5.18
CA ASP A 58 4.19 12.16 6.60
C ASP A 58 3.25 11.53 7.66
N VAL A 59 2.09 11.02 7.23
CA VAL A 59 1.10 10.41 8.14
C VAL A 59 1.09 8.89 8.03
N LYS A 60 1.11 8.22 9.17
CA LYS A 60 0.96 6.75 9.24
C LYS A 60 -0.47 6.39 8.87
N LEU A 61 -0.63 5.46 7.94
CA LEU A 61 -1.95 4.93 7.61
C LEU A 61 -2.31 3.84 8.63
N GLU A 62 -3.46 3.99 9.27
CA GLU A 62 -4.05 2.98 10.14
C GLU A 62 -5.09 2.17 9.36
N ASP A 63 -5.25 0.89 9.70
CA ASP A 63 -6.19 -0.02 9.02
C ASP A 63 -7.66 0.42 9.11
N THR A 64 -7.97 1.24 10.11
CA THR A 64 -9.28 1.85 10.38
C THR A 64 -9.59 3.05 9.49
N ASP A 65 -8.59 3.64 8.83
CA ASP A 65 -8.79 4.77 7.93
C ASP A 65 -9.25 4.34 6.53
N THR A 66 -10.09 5.18 5.93
CA THR A 66 -10.44 5.10 4.52
C THR A 66 -9.60 6.03 3.67
N PHE A 67 -9.45 5.71 2.39
CA PHE A 67 -8.72 6.55 1.44
C PHE A 67 -9.32 7.96 1.35
N SER A 68 -10.64 8.08 1.47
CA SER A 68 -11.33 9.36 1.47
C SER A 68 -10.99 10.21 2.71
N MET A 69 -10.91 9.58 3.90
CA MET A 69 -10.61 10.28 5.16
C MET A 69 -9.21 10.91 5.14
N ARG A 70 -8.22 10.17 4.59
CA ARG A 70 -6.83 10.63 4.46
C ARG A 70 -6.58 11.49 3.23
N LYS A 71 -7.64 11.86 2.47
CA LYS A 71 -7.56 12.60 1.20
C LYS A 71 -6.56 12.00 0.22
N ILE A 72 -6.45 10.67 0.20
CA ILE A 72 -5.57 9.98 -0.73
C ILE A 72 -6.14 10.21 -2.13
N GLN A 73 -5.36 10.78 -3.03
CA GLN A 73 -5.75 11.05 -4.41
C GLN A 73 -5.29 9.95 -5.36
N ASN A 74 -5.85 9.92 -6.57
CA ASN A 74 -5.29 9.14 -7.67
C ASN A 74 -3.82 9.51 -7.90
N LYS A 75 -2.96 8.52 -8.15
CA LYS A 75 -1.49 8.66 -8.27
C LYS A 75 -0.79 9.16 -7.01
N SER A 76 -1.43 9.07 -5.84
CA SER A 76 -0.77 9.30 -4.56
C SER A 76 0.38 8.33 -4.34
N THR A 77 1.40 8.79 -3.61
CA THR A 77 2.59 7.99 -3.30
C THR A 77 2.57 7.53 -1.84
N ILE A 78 2.49 6.23 -1.63
CA ILE A 78 2.57 5.58 -0.31
C ILE A 78 3.96 4.98 -0.15
N PHE A 79 4.59 5.30 0.97
CA PHE A 79 5.87 4.75 1.37
C PHE A 79 5.62 3.50 2.23
N LEU A 80 6.22 2.39 1.82
CA LEU A 80 6.17 1.13 2.52
C LEU A 80 7.45 0.96 3.33
N ILE A 81 7.33 1.03 4.64
CA ILE A 81 8.45 0.87 5.57
C ILE A 81 8.34 -0.52 6.17
N VAL A 82 9.14 -1.44 5.66
CA VAL A 82 9.23 -2.79 6.22
C VAL A 82 10.28 -2.77 7.32
N ARG A 83 9.90 -3.23 8.52
CA ARG A 83 10.87 -3.55 9.55
C ARG A 83 11.30 -4.98 9.28
N MET A 84 12.43 -5.14 8.60
CA MET A 84 12.99 -6.47 8.40
C MET A 84 13.26 -7.08 9.78
N PRO A 85 12.70 -8.26 10.10
CA PRO A 85 13.24 -9.05 11.20
C PRO A 85 14.67 -9.41 10.81
N GLY A 86 15.65 -9.02 11.63
CA GLY A 86 17.03 -9.38 11.39
C GLY A 86 17.19 -10.91 11.42
N GLY A 87 17.56 -11.49 10.27
CA GLY A 87 18.06 -12.87 10.15
C GLY A 87 16.98 -13.94 9.96
N GLY A 88 16.93 -14.56 8.77
CA GLY A 88 16.00 -15.65 8.52
C GLY A 88 16.10 -16.29 7.13
N ASN A 89 17.27 -16.89 6.85
CA ASN A 89 17.45 -18.05 5.97
C ASN A 89 17.18 -17.88 4.45
N HIS A 90 18.23 -17.45 3.75
CA HIS A 90 18.55 -17.98 2.43
C HIS A 90 18.93 -19.46 2.63
N ASN A 91 18.06 -20.40 2.28
CA ASN A 91 18.55 -21.74 1.95
C ASN A 91 17.83 -22.27 0.72
N SER A 92 18.70 -22.76 -0.17
CA SER A 92 18.48 -23.29 -1.50
C SER A 92 17.52 -24.48 -1.58
#